data_AF-A0A261SEG2-F1
#
_entry.id   AF-A0A261SEG2-F1
#
_cell.length_a   1.000
_cell.length_b   1.000
_cell.length_c   1.000
_cell.angle_alpha   90.00
_cell.angle_beta   90.00
_cell.angle_gamma   90.00
#
_symmetry.space_group_name_H-M   'P 1'
#
loop_
_entity.id
_entity.type
_entity.pdbx_description
1 polymer ?
#
loop_
_entity_poly.entity_id
_entity_poly.type
_entity_poly.pdbx_seq_one_letter_code
_entity_poly.pdbx_strand_id
1 'polypeptide(L)'
;MIKAIAAALALTATLAGCAVGTAPGAGAVNGDYKIPVYYVDGYRAAIAQAERCLVGQGGYRVLHEIDEGQRKAVVRVVAPLGDGEMASVTLAGIDAKNSNVRISMWGNSIWNQDALRAMREAITYNLPSCTAFMPGDPQPTEEVWRRPAPR
;
A
#
# COMPACT_ATOMS: atom_id res chain seq x y z
N MET A 1 44.01 26.46 -34.76
CA MET A 1 44.15 24.98 -34.69
C MET A 1 44.77 24.59 -33.36
N ILE A 2 43.95 24.33 -32.33
CA ILE A 2 44.35 23.79 -31.00
C ILE A 2 43.12 22.98 -30.51
N LYS A 3 43.04 21.69 -30.88
CA LYS A 3 43.32 20.48 -30.08
C LYS A 3 42.43 20.28 -28.83
N ALA A 4 41.48 19.36 -29.03
CA ALA A 4 40.65 18.56 -28.12
C ALA A 4 40.91 18.66 -26.60
N ILE A 5 39.83 18.92 -25.85
CA ILE A 5 39.74 18.58 -24.43
C ILE A 5 38.67 17.49 -24.30
N ALA A 6 39.14 16.33 -23.84
CA ALA A 6 38.37 15.11 -23.61
C ALA A 6 37.28 15.34 -22.57
N ALA A 7 36.04 14.97 -22.92
CA ALA A 7 34.92 14.93 -21.99
C ALA A 7 35.11 13.76 -21.02
N ALA A 8 35.39 14.08 -19.75
CA ALA A 8 35.39 13.13 -18.65
C ALA A 8 33.93 12.73 -18.34
N LEU A 9 33.49 11.59 -18.88
CA LEU A 9 32.25 10.93 -18.47
C LEU A 9 32.50 10.25 -17.12
N ALA A 10 32.19 10.97 -16.04
CA ALA A 10 32.06 10.40 -14.72
C ALA A 10 30.91 9.38 -14.74
N LEU A 11 31.26 8.08 -14.74
CA LEU A 11 30.35 7.00 -14.41
C LEU A 11 29.97 7.14 -12.93
N THR A 12 28.85 7.81 -12.67
CA THR A 12 28.16 7.69 -11.38
C THR A 12 27.58 6.30 -11.30
N ALA A 13 28.32 5.39 -10.65
CA ALA A 13 27.79 4.13 -10.16
C ALA A 13 26.68 4.46 -9.16
N THR A 14 25.43 4.38 -9.60
CA THR A 14 24.28 4.41 -8.71
C THR A 14 24.33 3.16 -7.85
N LEU A 15 24.56 3.35 -6.55
CA LEU A 15 24.35 2.30 -5.56
C LEU A 15 22.88 1.90 -5.67
N ALA A 16 22.61 0.76 -6.32
CA ALA A 16 21.32 0.09 -6.23
C ALA A 16 21.19 -0.46 -4.79
N GLY A 17 20.85 0.42 -3.85
CA GLY A 17 20.42 0.01 -2.53
C GLY A 17 19.19 -0.88 -2.70
N CYS A 18 19.19 -2.07 -2.08
CA CYS A 18 18.02 -2.91 -2.00
C CYS A 18 16.90 -2.09 -1.33
N ALA A 19 15.97 -1.57 -2.12
CA ALA A 19 14.86 -0.78 -1.60
C ALA A 19 13.98 -1.70 -0.75
N VAL A 20 13.93 -1.44 0.56
CA VAL A 20 13.02 -2.09 1.51
C VAL A 20 11.88 -1.12 1.80
N GLY A 21 10.63 -1.60 1.74
CA GLY A 21 9.44 -0.82 2.02
C GLY A 21 8.59 -0.45 0.79
N THR A 22 7.68 0.51 0.93
CA THR A 22 6.71 0.92 -0.12
C THR A 22 7.32 1.74 -1.27
N ALA A 23 8.65 1.91 -1.29
CA ALA A 23 9.33 2.72 -2.30
C ALA A 23 9.21 2.13 -3.73
N PRO A 24 9.22 2.98 -4.79
CA PRO A 24 9.18 2.51 -6.17
C PRO A 24 10.32 1.53 -6.49
N GLY A 25 9.97 0.35 -7.03
CA GLY A 25 10.94 -0.70 -7.37
C GLY A 25 11.20 -1.75 -6.28
N ALA A 26 10.66 -1.57 -5.07
CA ALA A 26 10.83 -2.51 -3.94
C ALA A 26 9.87 -3.72 -3.95
N GLY A 27 9.03 -3.86 -4.99
CA GLY A 27 7.95 -4.86 -5.04
C GLY A 27 6.64 -4.42 -4.38
N ALA A 28 6.51 -3.15 -4.04
CA ALA A 28 5.34 -2.57 -3.38
C ALA A 28 4.03 -2.83 -4.15
N VAL A 29 2.99 -3.18 -3.41
CA VAL A 29 1.63 -3.36 -3.92
C VAL A 29 0.76 -2.19 -3.48
N ASN A 30 0.03 -1.62 -4.43
CA ASN A 30 -0.71 -0.37 -4.22
C ASN A 30 -2.14 -0.49 -4.74
N GLY A 31 -3.05 0.28 -4.15
CA GLY A 31 -4.43 0.39 -4.59
C GLY A 31 -5.03 1.74 -4.24
N ASP A 32 -5.72 2.34 -5.21
CA ASP A 32 -6.46 3.58 -5.07
C ASP A 32 -7.96 3.29 -5.18
N TYR A 33 -8.73 3.73 -4.19
CA TYR A 33 -10.14 3.40 -4.03
C TYR A 33 -10.98 4.63 -3.71
N LYS A 34 -12.20 4.66 -4.22
CA LYS A 34 -13.26 5.54 -3.72
C LYS A 34 -14.21 4.71 -2.88
N ILE A 35 -14.28 5.00 -1.59
CA ILE A 35 -15.02 4.20 -0.61
C ILE A 35 -16.13 5.07 0.00
N PRO A 36 -17.37 4.53 0.15
CA PRO A 36 -18.51 5.25 0.72
C PRO A 36 -18.43 5.31 2.26
N VAL A 37 -17.33 5.83 2.79
CA VAL A 37 -17.13 6.07 4.23
C VAL A 37 -16.63 7.49 4.49
N TYR A 38 -16.97 8.03 5.66
CA TYR A 38 -16.39 9.26 6.16
C TYR A 38 -14.91 9.04 6.52
N TYR A 39 -14.04 10.00 6.17
CA TYR A 39 -12.59 9.79 6.23
C TYR A 39 -12.07 9.51 7.66
N VAL A 40 -12.72 10.05 8.69
CA VAL A 40 -12.34 9.82 10.10
C VAL A 40 -12.68 8.40 10.53
N ASP A 41 -13.80 7.85 10.09
CA ASP A 41 -14.20 6.48 10.42
C ASP A 41 -13.29 5.49 9.70
N GLY A 42 -13.00 5.74 8.42
CA GLY A 42 -12.02 4.97 7.67
C GLY A 42 -10.61 5.03 8.28
N TYR A 43 -10.21 6.19 8.81
CA TYR A 43 -8.94 6.37 9.51
C TYR A 43 -8.86 5.53 10.80
N ARG A 44 -9.91 5.54 11.61
CA ARG A 44 -9.99 4.71 12.83
C ARG A 44 -9.94 3.22 12.50
N ALA A 45 -10.64 2.79 11.46
CA ALA A 45 -10.60 1.42 10.98
C ALA A 45 -9.19 1.03 10.50
N ALA A 46 -8.50 1.93 9.78
CA ALA A 46 -7.13 1.70 9.31
C ALA A 46 -6.13 1.55 10.46
N ILE A 47 -6.25 2.36 11.53
CA ILE A 47 -5.43 2.21 12.74
C ILE A 47 -5.68 0.84 13.38
N ALA A 48 -6.95 0.50 13.64
CA ALA A 48 -7.30 -0.76 14.30
C ALA A 48 -6.83 -1.99 13.50
N GLN A 49 -6.94 -1.93 12.17
CA GLN A 49 -6.42 -2.96 11.28
C GLN A 49 -4.89 -3.05 11.32
N ALA A 50 -4.19 -1.90 11.28
CA ALA A 50 -2.74 -1.86 11.30
C ALA A 50 -2.17 -2.42 12.61
N GLU A 51 -2.71 -1.97 13.75
CA GLU A 51 -2.31 -2.44 15.09
C GLU A 51 -2.53 -3.93 15.26
N ARG A 52 -3.66 -4.45 14.76
CA ARG A 52 -4.01 -5.86 14.91
C ARG A 52 -3.22 -6.79 14.01
N CYS A 53 -2.91 -6.37 12.78
CA CYS A 53 -2.50 -7.30 11.72
C CYS A 53 -1.16 -6.97 11.07
N LEU A 54 -0.68 -5.72 11.14
CA LEU A 54 0.49 -5.27 10.40
C LEU A 54 1.71 -4.99 11.28
N VAL A 55 1.57 -5.00 12.61
CA VAL A 55 2.68 -4.80 13.55
C VAL A 55 3.43 -6.11 13.84
N GLY A 56 2.79 -7.27 13.69
CA GLY A 56 3.41 -8.59 13.86
C GLY A 56 4.20 -8.75 15.17
N GLN A 57 5.22 -9.62 15.15
CA GLN A 57 6.22 -9.72 16.23
C GLN A 57 7.54 -9.16 15.70
N GLY A 58 7.80 -7.88 15.96
CA GLY A 58 9.03 -7.24 15.47
C GLY A 58 9.24 -5.79 15.89
N GLY A 59 8.42 -5.23 16.78
CA GLY A 59 8.57 -3.83 17.20
C GLY A 59 8.25 -2.80 16.11
N TYR A 60 7.50 -3.20 15.07
CA TYR A 60 6.93 -2.26 14.10
C TYR A 60 6.00 -1.28 14.82
N ARG A 61 5.92 -0.05 14.32
CA ARG A 61 5.14 1.02 14.97
C ARG A 61 4.09 1.55 14.01
N VAL A 62 2.89 1.78 14.53
CA VAL A 62 1.84 2.50 13.80
C VAL A 62 2.01 3.99 14.10
N LEU A 63 2.30 4.76 13.05
CA LEU A 63 2.29 6.22 13.07
C LEU A 63 1.02 6.69 12.39
N HIS A 64 0.31 7.63 13.00
CA HIS A 64 -0.94 8.11 12.45
C HIS A 64 -1.05 9.63 12.61
N GLU A 65 -1.65 10.28 11.63
CA GLU A 65 -1.79 11.72 11.55
C GLU A 65 -3.14 12.07 10.92
N ILE A 66 -3.77 13.14 11.40
CA ILE A 66 -5.02 13.66 10.85
C ILE A 66 -4.93 15.18 10.70
N ASP A 67 -5.32 15.66 9.52
CA ASP A 67 -5.46 17.07 9.19
C ASP A 67 -6.93 17.34 8.89
N GLU A 68 -7.65 17.87 9.87
CA GLU A 68 -9.06 18.20 9.75
C GLU A 68 -9.30 19.36 8.77
N GLY A 69 -8.34 20.28 8.62
CA GLY A 69 -8.43 21.42 7.71
C GLY A 69 -8.40 21.00 6.25
N GLN A 70 -7.58 19.99 5.93
CA GLN A 70 -7.50 19.38 4.60
C GLN A 70 -8.43 18.17 4.42
N ARG A 71 -9.12 17.74 5.48
CA ARG A 71 -9.90 16.49 5.55
C ARG A 71 -9.08 15.28 5.10
N LYS A 72 -7.84 15.20 5.57
CA LYS A 72 -6.90 14.14 5.23
C LYS A 72 -6.46 13.40 6.48
N ALA A 73 -6.19 12.11 6.33
CA ALA A 73 -5.62 11.30 7.38
C ALA A 73 -4.62 10.32 6.79
N VAL A 74 -3.56 10.05 7.53
CA VAL A 74 -2.47 9.16 7.10
C VAL A 74 -2.18 8.18 8.23
N VAL A 75 -2.09 6.90 7.90
CA VAL A 75 -1.64 5.83 8.79
C VAL A 75 -0.44 5.16 8.13
N ARG A 76 0.65 4.98 8.85
CA ARG A 76 1.89 4.34 8.38
C ARG A 76 2.32 3.27 9.36
N VAL A 77 2.78 2.14 8.83
CA VAL A 77 3.45 1.11 9.62
C VAL A 77 4.92 1.16 9.26
N VAL A 78 5.77 1.44 10.24
CA VAL A 78 7.20 1.61 10.04
C VAL A 78 7.99 0.51 10.74
N ALA A 79 9.12 0.15 10.13
CA ALA A 79 10.08 -0.80 10.71
C ALA A 79 10.65 -0.31 12.06
N PRO A 80 11.08 -1.23 12.94
CA PRO A 80 11.76 -0.89 14.19
C PRO A 80 13.13 -0.23 13.95
N LEU A 81 13.83 -0.67 12.89
CA LEU A 81 15.18 -0.24 12.52
C LEU A 81 15.11 0.42 11.15
N GLY A 82 15.37 1.73 11.13
CA GLY A 82 15.23 2.58 9.94
C GLY A 82 13.79 3.03 9.68
N ASP A 83 13.63 4.12 8.94
CA ASP A 83 12.32 4.71 8.59
C ASP A 83 11.66 4.00 7.40
N GLY A 84 11.90 2.68 7.27
CA GLY A 84 11.31 1.85 6.23
C GLY A 84 9.80 1.77 6.42
N GLU A 85 9.05 2.39 5.52
CA GLU A 85 7.59 2.29 5.49
C GLU A 85 7.18 0.93 4.92
N MET A 86 6.54 0.11 5.75
CA MET A 86 6.06 -1.23 5.38
C MET A 86 4.65 -1.19 4.82
N ALA A 87 3.83 -0.27 5.33
CA ALA A 87 2.49 0.00 4.85
C ALA A 87 2.12 1.46 5.04
N SER A 88 1.32 2.01 4.13
CA SER A 88 0.67 3.30 4.31
C SER A 88 -0.77 3.28 3.83
N VAL A 89 -1.61 4.05 4.52
CA VAL A 89 -2.99 4.32 4.16
C VAL A 89 -3.18 5.83 4.22
N THR A 90 -3.49 6.44 3.08
CA THR A 90 -3.89 7.84 2.98
C THR A 90 -5.37 7.93 2.70
N LEU A 91 -6.12 8.63 3.53
CA LEU A 91 -7.52 8.93 3.34
C LEU A 91 -7.69 10.42 3.07
N ALA A 92 -8.52 10.77 2.08
CA ALA A 92 -8.92 12.13 1.79
C ALA A 92 -10.44 12.19 1.64
N GLY A 93 -11.10 12.97 2.51
CA GLY A 93 -12.55 13.17 2.45
C GLY A 93 -12.97 13.92 1.20
N ILE A 94 -13.91 13.35 0.46
CA ILE A 94 -14.56 14.01 -0.69
C ILE A 94 -15.77 14.80 -0.17
N ASP A 95 -16.59 14.15 0.63
CA ASP A 95 -17.78 14.71 1.28
C ASP A 95 -18.03 14.02 2.63
N ALA A 96 -19.23 14.20 3.20
CA ALA A 96 -19.59 13.64 4.51
C ALA A 96 -19.70 12.11 4.52
N LYS A 97 -19.76 11.44 3.37
CA LYS A 97 -19.99 10.00 3.23
C LYS A 97 -19.03 9.31 2.25
N ASN A 98 -18.16 10.04 1.54
CA ASN A 98 -17.26 9.47 0.56
C ASN A 98 -15.82 9.93 0.81
N SER A 99 -14.88 9.01 0.62
CA SER A 99 -13.44 9.26 0.75
C SER A 99 -12.65 8.61 -0.37
N ASN A 100 -11.58 9.27 -0.79
CA ASN A 100 -10.51 8.65 -1.56
C ASN A 100 -9.54 7.98 -0.59
N VAL A 101 -9.19 6.73 -0.87
CA VAL A 101 -8.32 5.92 -0.02
C VAL A 101 -7.21 5.34 -0.90
N ARG A 102 -5.96 5.67 -0.57
CA ARG A 102 -4.76 5.08 -1.16
C ARG A 102 -4.10 4.16 -0.16
N ILE A 103 -3.90 2.91 -0.53
CA ILE A 103 -3.26 1.89 0.29
C ILE A 103 -1.98 1.46 -0.42
N SER A 104 -0.86 1.49 0.29
CA SER A 104 0.44 1.00 -0.17
C SER A 104 0.94 -0.03 0.83
N MET A 105 1.47 -1.14 0.35
CA MET A 105 2.10 -2.19 1.16
C MET A 105 3.42 -2.58 0.53
N TRP A 106 4.39 -3.05 1.32
CA TRP A 106 5.71 -3.44 0.84
C TRP A 106 5.66 -4.55 -0.23
N GLY A 107 4.63 -5.39 -0.23
CA GLY A 107 4.44 -6.49 -1.18
C GLY A 107 5.08 -7.80 -0.75
N ASN A 108 5.66 -7.87 0.45
CA ASN A 108 6.32 -9.06 0.97
C ASN A 108 5.79 -9.42 2.38
N SER A 109 5.92 -10.69 2.76
CA SER A 109 5.48 -11.24 4.04
C SER A 109 4.01 -10.89 4.34
N ILE A 110 3.72 -10.39 5.54
CA ILE A 110 2.38 -9.98 5.99
C ILE A 110 1.86 -8.70 5.32
N TRP A 111 2.69 -7.97 4.56
CA TRP A 111 2.32 -6.75 3.84
C TRP A 111 2.15 -7.04 2.34
N ASN A 112 1.28 -7.98 1.99
CA ASN A 112 1.11 -8.47 0.62
C ASN A 112 -0.23 -8.01 0.00
N GLN A 113 -0.58 -8.57 -1.17
CA GLN A 113 -1.85 -8.27 -1.86
C GLN A 113 -3.09 -8.62 -1.04
N ASP A 114 -3.06 -9.70 -0.26
CA ASP A 114 -4.18 -10.09 0.61
C ASP A 114 -4.32 -9.14 1.79
N ALA A 115 -3.21 -8.66 2.36
CA ALA A 115 -3.23 -7.62 3.40
C ALA A 115 -3.76 -6.28 2.87
N LEU A 116 -3.43 -5.93 1.62
CA LEU A 116 -3.99 -4.76 0.95
C LEU A 116 -5.51 -4.91 0.79
N ARG A 117 -5.99 -6.08 0.33
CA ARG A 117 -7.42 -6.41 0.24
C ARG A 117 -8.10 -6.31 1.61
N ALA A 118 -7.52 -6.94 2.63
CA ALA A 118 -8.05 -6.93 3.99
C ALA A 118 -8.13 -5.51 4.56
N MET A 119 -7.12 -4.66 4.33
CA MET A 119 -7.14 -3.26 4.75
C MET A 119 -8.27 -2.47 4.07
N ARG A 120 -8.47 -2.64 2.76
CA ARG A 120 -9.58 -2.01 2.04
C ARG A 120 -10.92 -2.42 2.63
N GLU A 121 -11.10 -3.70 2.91
CA GLU A 121 -12.35 -4.24 3.45
C GLU A 121 -12.58 -3.79 4.89
N ALA A 122 -11.52 -3.75 5.72
CA ALA A 122 -11.59 -3.20 7.07
C ALA A 122 -12.03 -1.73 7.05
N ILE A 123 -11.52 -0.92 6.13
CA ILE A 123 -11.92 0.49 5.96
C ILE A 123 -13.36 0.61 5.45
N THR A 124 -13.74 -0.23 4.48
CA THR A 124 -15.07 -0.17 3.83
C THR A 124 -16.18 -0.60 4.77
N TYR A 125 -15.95 -1.67 5.53
CA TYR A 125 -16.98 -2.31 6.36
C TYR A 125 -16.79 -2.02 7.86
N ASN A 126 -15.74 -1.30 8.24
CA ASN A 126 -15.36 -1.06 9.64
C ASN A 126 -15.18 -2.37 10.45
N LEU A 127 -14.59 -3.39 9.81
CA LEU A 127 -14.37 -4.73 10.37
C LEU A 127 -12.88 -5.12 10.27
N PRO A 128 -12.06 -4.84 11.30
CA PRO A 128 -10.66 -5.23 11.31
C PRO A 128 -10.49 -6.76 11.32
N SER A 129 -9.80 -7.29 10.30
CA SER A 129 -9.53 -8.71 10.11
C SER A 129 -8.19 -8.91 9.40
N CYS A 130 -7.35 -9.82 9.89
CA CYS A 130 -6.02 -10.05 9.30
C CYS A 130 -6.07 -10.85 7.98
N THR A 131 -7.25 -11.37 7.64
CA THR A 131 -7.57 -11.94 6.34
C THR A 131 -8.64 -11.09 5.68
N ALA A 132 -8.67 -11.09 4.35
CA ALA A 132 -9.81 -10.52 3.62
C ALA A 132 -11.09 -11.19 4.12
N PHE A 133 -12.09 -10.36 4.44
CA PHE A 133 -13.41 -10.79 4.86
C PHE A 133 -14.16 -11.44 3.70
N MET A 134 -14.03 -10.88 2.49
CA MET A 134 -14.56 -11.50 1.29
C MET A 134 -13.50 -12.38 0.61
N PRO A 135 -13.81 -13.65 0.27
CA PRO A 135 -12.95 -14.42 -0.59
C PRO A 135 -12.82 -13.69 -1.93
N GLY A 136 -11.60 -13.54 -2.43
CA GLY A 136 -11.40 -13.02 -3.78
C GLY A 136 -12.04 -13.95 -4.81
N ASP A 137 -12.47 -13.40 -5.94
CA ASP A 137 -12.91 -14.23 -7.06
C ASP A 137 -11.78 -15.22 -7.41
N PRO A 138 -12.07 -16.52 -7.55
CA PRO A 138 -11.08 -17.46 -8.06
C PRO A 138 -10.63 -16.92 -9.42
N GLN A 139 -9.32 -16.73 -9.58
CA GLN A 139 -8.76 -16.40 -10.89
C GLN A 139 -9.21 -17.50 -11.84
N PRO A 140 -9.98 -17.19 -12.91
CA PRO A 140 -10.42 -18.20 -13.83
C PRO A 140 -9.18 -18.87 -14.41
N THR A 141 -9.07 -20.20 -14.26
CA THR A 141 -8.02 -20.95 -14.93
C THR A 141 -8.18 -20.73 -16.43
N GLU A 142 -7.06 -20.51 -17.13
CA GLU A 142 -7.00 -20.14 -18.55
C GLU A 142 -7.83 -21.07 -19.46
N GLU A 143 -8.09 -22.30 -19.00
CA GLU A 143 -8.96 -23.31 -19.60
C GLU A 143 -10.41 -22.84 -19.80
N VAL A 144 -10.97 -22.01 -18.92
CA VAL A 144 -12.35 -21.50 -19.03
C VAL A 144 -12.53 -20.57 -20.24
N TRP A 145 -11.45 -19.92 -20.70
CA TRP A 145 -11.49 -18.95 -21.79
C TRP A 145 -11.13 -19.54 -23.16
N ARG A 146 -10.77 -20.83 -23.26
CA ARG A 146 -10.56 -21.47 -24.56
C ARG A 146 -11.90 -21.74 -25.22
N ARG A 147 -12.20 -20.96 -26.27
CA ARG A 147 -13.31 -21.23 -27.18
C ARG A 147 -13.14 -22.67 -27.71
N PRO A 148 -14.13 -23.57 -27.58
CA PRO A 148 -14.01 -24.93 -28.08
C PRO A 148 -13.73 -24.88 -29.59
N ALA A 149 -12.74 -25.66 -30.03
CA ALA A 149 -12.37 -25.74 -31.44
C ALA A 149 -13.59 -26.23 -32.26
N PRO A 150 -13.87 -25.63 -33.43
CA PRO A 150 -14.91 -26.13 -34.32
C PRO A 150 -14.57 -27.57 -34.76
N ARG A 151 -15.56 -28.46 -34.72
CA ARG A 151 -15.46 -29.84 -35.22
C ARG A 151 -15.47 -29.87 -36.75
#